data_AF-A0A852NT86-F1
#
_entry.id   AF-A0A852NT86-F1
#
_cell.length_a   1.000
_cell.length_b   1.000
_cell.length_c   1.000
_cell.angle_alpha   90.00
_cell.angle_beta   90.00
_cell.angle_gamma   90.00
#
_symmetry.space_group_name_H-M   'P 1'
#
loop_
_entity.id
_entity.type
_entity.pdbx_description
1 polymer ?
#
loop_
_entity_poly.entity_id
_entity_poly.type
_entity_poly.pdbx_seq_one_letter_code
_entity_poly.pdbx_strand_id
1 'polypeptide(L)'
;MVLRNMVDPKDIDDDLEGEVTEECGKFGAVNRVIIYQEKQGEEEDAEIIVKIFVEFSMASETHKAIQALNGRWFAGRKVVAEVYDQERFDNSDLSA
;
A
#
# COMPACT_ATOMS: atom_id res chain seq x y z
N MET A 1 -2.81 5.58 -3.92
CA MET A 1 -3.60 4.35 -3.66
C MET A 1 -3.11 3.69 -2.40
N VAL A 2 -3.89 2.78 -1.83
CA VAL A 2 -3.47 1.88 -0.75
C VAL A 2 -3.61 0.43 -1.19
N LEU A 3 -2.59 -0.38 -0.89
CA LEU A 3 -2.60 -1.83 -1.00
C LEU A 3 -2.74 -2.41 0.40
N ARG A 4 -3.78 -3.21 0.60
CA ARG A 4 -4.08 -3.90 1.86
C ARG A 4 -3.94 -5.41 1.66
N ASN A 5 -3.59 -6.10 2.75
CA ASN A 5 -3.46 -7.56 2.78
C ASN A 5 -2.38 -8.11 1.83
N MET A 6 -1.36 -7.31 1.49
CA MET A 6 -0.29 -7.72 0.57
C MET A 6 0.85 -8.47 1.28
N VAL A 7 1.23 -8.05 2.48
CA VAL A 7 2.35 -8.61 3.26
C VAL A 7 1.97 -8.70 4.74
N ASP A 8 2.61 -9.62 5.48
CA ASP A 8 2.56 -9.62 6.95
C ASP A 8 3.67 -8.74 7.53
N PRO A 9 3.52 -8.21 8.77
CA PRO A 9 4.54 -7.37 9.41
C PRO A 9 5.93 -8.01 9.49
N LYS A 10 6.00 -9.34 9.66
CA LYS A 10 7.24 -10.12 9.72
C LYS A 10 7.99 -10.22 8.39
N ASP A 11 7.31 -9.94 7.28
CA ASP A 11 7.83 -10.05 5.92
C ASP A 11 8.25 -8.67 5.38
N ILE A 12 8.24 -7.63 6.22
CA ILE A 12 8.78 -6.31 5.89
C ILE A 12 10.29 -6.34 6.06
N ASP A 13 11.01 -6.07 4.98
CA ASP A 13 12.45 -5.86 4.94
C ASP A 13 12.81 -4.50 4.30
N ASP A 14 14.11 -4.22 4.19
CA ASP A 14 14.63 -2.97 3.64
C ASP A 14 14.45 -2.86 2.12
N ASP A 15 14.13 -3.96 1.42
CA ASP A 15 14.01 -4.02 -0.04
C ASP A 15 12.56 -3.78 -0.50
N LEU A 16 11.57 -4.09 0.34
CA LEU A 16 10.14 -4.03 0.01
C LEU A 16 9.69 -2.67 -0.57
N GLU A 17 10.18 -1.55 -0.04
CA GLU A 17 9.83 -0.22 -0.57
C GLU A 17 10.32 -0.04 -2.02
N GLY A 18 11.54 -0.49 -2.31
CA GLY A 18 12.13 -0.48 -3.64
C GLY A 18 11.38 -1.40 -4.60
N GLU A 19 11.09 -2.63 -4.18
CA GLU A 19 10.33 -3.59 -4.99
C GLU A 19 8.93 -3.06 -5.37
N VAL A 20 8.21 -2.48 -4.39
CA VAL A 20 6.90 -1.87 -4.66
C VAL A 20 7.03 -0.69 -5.62
N THR A 21 8.07 0.13 -5.47
CA THR A 21 8.33 1.27 -6.36
C THR A 21 8.58 0.81 -7.79
N GLU A 22 9.45 -0.18 -7.99
CA GLU A 22 9.77 -0.73 -9.30
C GLU A 22 8.56 -1.39 -9.98
N GLU A 23 7.81 -2.21 -9.22
CA GLU A 23 6.63 -2.90 -9.73
C GLU A 23 5.50 -1.91 -10.07
N CYS A 24 5.26 -0.90 -9.23
CA CYS A 24 4.26 0.12 -9.49
C CYS A 24 4.68 1.09 -10.61
N GLY A 25 5.98 1.28 -10.83
CA GLY A 25 6.54 2.09 -11.92
C GLY A 25 6.07 1.65 -13.32
N LYS A 26 5.60 0.41 -13.46
CA LYS A 26 5.00 -0.12 -14.70
C LYS A 26 3.68 0.56 -15.07
N PHE A 27 3.00 1.19 -14.11
CA PHE A 27 1.69 1.83 -14.31
C PHE A 27 1.79 3.36 -14.47
N GLY A 28 2.90 3.96 -14.03
CA GLY A 28 3.14 5.40 -14.06
C GLY A 28 4.28 5.84 -13.16
N ALA A 29 4.54 7.15 -13.10
CA ALA A 29 5.60 7.70 -12.25
C ALA A 29 5.19 7.65 -10.77
N VAL A 30 5.96 6.90 -9.96
CA VAL A 30 5.77 6.79 -8.52
C VAL A 30 6.51 7.94 -7.83
N ASN A 31 5.77 8.76 -7.08
CA ASN A 31 6.32 9.85 -6.29
C ASN A 31 6.81 9.36 -4.93
N ARG A 32 6.03 8.48 -4.28
CA ARG A 32 6.30 8.03 -2.92
C ARG A 32 5.68 6.68 -2.64
N VAL A 33 6.40 5.86 -1.90
CA VAL A 33 5.88 4.64 -1.26
C VAL A 33 5.98 4.80 0.25
N ILE A 34 4.98 4.32 0.99
CA ILE A 34 5.00 4.27 2.46
C ILE A 34 4.53 2.90 2.91
N ILE A 35 5.37 2.19 3.66
CA ILE A 35 5.00 0.96 4.36
C ILE A 35 4.53 1.34 5.76
N TYR A 36 3.22 1.25 6.01
CA TYR A 36 2.61 1.63 7.28
C TYR A 36 2.12 0.40 8.03
N GLN A 37 2.61 0.22 9.26
CA GLN A 37 2.17 -0.82 10.18
C GLN A 37 1.13 -0.24 11.14
N GLU A 38 -0.11 -0.72 11.03
CA GLU A 38 -1.23 -0.22 11.84
C GLU A 38 -1.63 -1.26 12.89
N LYS A 39 -1.55 -0.85 14.15
CA LYS A 39 -2.02 -1.65 15.29
C LYS A 39 -3.55 -1.60 15.38
N GLN A 40 -4.21 -2.76 15.37
CA GLN A 40 -5.67 -2.92 15.34
C GLN A 40 -6.30 -2.93 16.74
N GLY A 41 -5.87 -2.03 17.62
CA GLY A 41 -6.30 -1.99 19.01
C GLY A 41 -5.29 -1.29 19.90
N GLU A 42 -5.69 -1.02 21.15
CA GLU A 42 -4.80 -0.40 22.15
C GLU A 42 -4.05 -1.46 22.96
N GLU A 43 -4.60 -2.68 23.06
CA GLU A 43 -4.06 -3.81 23.81
C GLU A 43 -2.66 -4.23 23.34
N GLU A 44 -1.83 -4.72 24.26
CA GLU A 44 -0.40 -5.00 23.98
C GLU A 44 -0.21 -6.00 22.83
N ASP A 45 -1.11 -6.98 22.72
CA ASP A 45 -1.12 -8.07 21.75
C ASP A 45 -2.01 -7.82 20.52
N ALA A 46 -2.46 -6.59 20.31
CA ALA A 46 -3.30 -6.26 19.16
C ALA A 46 -2.61 -6.63 17.84
N GLU A 47 -3.40 -7.12 16.89
CA GLU A 47 -2.93 -7.47 15.56
C GLU A 47 -2.32 -6.24 14.86
N ILE A 48 -1.21 -6.44 14.14
CA ILE A 48 -0.64 -5.42 13.27
C ILE A 48 -0.96 -5.80 11.83
N ILE A 49 -1.58 -4.88 11.11
CA ILE A 49 -1.79 -5.01 9.67
C ILE A 49 -0.85 -4.07 8.93
N VAL A 50 -0.50 -4.43 7.69
CA VAL A 50 0.33 -3.61 6.82
C VAL A 50 -0.52 -2.94 5.75
N LYS A 51 -0.42 -1.61 5.65
CA LYS A 51 -0.93 -0.80 4.54
C LYS A 51 0.26 -0.28 3.75
N ILE A 52 0.28 -0.55 2.45
CA ILE A 52 1.30 -0.01 1.55
C ILE A 52 0.66 1.09 0.73
N PHE A 53 1.11 2.33 0.93
CA PHE A 53 0.65 3.47 0.17
C PHE A 53 1.58 3.70 -1.01
N VAL A 54 0.99 3.96 -2.17
CA VAL A 54 1.71 4.31 -3.39
C VAL A 54 1.08 5.57 -3.96
N GLU A 55 1.86 6.66 -3.94
CA GLU A 55 1.51 7.92 -4.56
C GLU A 55 2.09 7.98 -5.97
N PHE A 56 1.22 8.18 -6.96
CA PHE A 56 1.61 8.40 -8.35
C PHE A 56 1.56 9.89 -8.69
N SER A 57 2.26 10.26 -9.76
CA SER A 57 2.25 11.63 -10.28
C SER A 57 0.87 12.07 -10.80
N MET A 58 0.07 11.14 -11.33
CA MET A 58 -1.25 11.41 -11.87
C MET A 58 -2.30 10.40 -11.39
N ALA A 59 -3.52 10.89 -11.14
CA ALA A 59 -4.64 10.04 -10.76
C ALA A 59 -4.93 8.92 -11.78
N SER A 60 -4.70 9.15 -13.07
CA SER A 60 -4.91 8.15 -14.12
C SER A 60 -3.96 6.94 -13.99
N GLU A 61 -2.74 7.15 -13.50
CA GLU A 61 -1.75 6.09 -13.21
C GLU A 61 -2.20 5.26 -12.02
N THR A 62 -2.67 5.92 -10.96
CA THR A 62 -3.29 5.27 -9.79
C THR A 62 -4.43 4.34 -10.19
N HIS A 63 -5.33 4.77 -11.08
CA HIS A 63 -6.45 3.94 -11.54
C HIS A 63 -5.98 2.72 -12.35
N LYS A 64 -4.95 2.88 -13.21
CA LYS A 64 -4.36 1.75 -13.95
C LYS A 64 -3.77 0.71 -12.99
N ALA A 65 -3.03 1.16 -11.97
CA ALA A 65 -2.44 0.27 -10.97
C ALA A 65 -3.53 -0.49 -10.18
N ILE A 66 -4.57 0.21 -9.72
CA ILE A 66 -5.71 -0.41 -9.02
C ILE A 66 -6.38 -1.48 -9.89
N GLN A 67 -6.67 -1.18 -11.16
CA GLN A 67 -7.29 -2.13 -12.07
C GLN A 67 -6.43 -3.39 -12.29
N ALA A 68 -5.11 -3.25 -12.28
CA ALA A 68 -4.20 -4.37 -12.49
C ALA A 68 -4.01 -5.23 -11.23
N LEU A 69 -3.93 -4.59 -10.06
CA LEU A 69 -3.53 -5.21 -8.79
C LEU A 69 -4.71 -5.65 -7.92
N ASN A 70 -5.85 -4.95 -7.97
CA ASN A 70 -6.97 -5.27 -7.08
C ASN A 70 -7.51 -6.68 -7.33
N GLY A 71 -7.61 -7.47 -6.28
CA GLY A 71 -8.09 -8.85 -6.32
C GLY A 71 -7.09 -9.87 -6.87
N ARG A 72 -5.86 -9.47 -7.20
CA ARG A 72 -4.77 -10.40 -7.54
C ARG A 72 -4.28 -11.14 -6.30
N TRP A 73 -3.64 -12.27 -6.54
CA TRP A 73 -3.02 -13.06 -5.48
C TRP A 73 -1.52 -12.79 -5.42
N PHE A 74 -1.01 -12.50 -4.24
CA PHE A 74 0.41 -12.30 -3.94
C PHE A 74 0.77 -13.13 -2.71
N ALA A 75 1.78 -14.00 -2.82
CA ALA A 75 2.22 -14.90 -1.73
C ALA A 75 1.06 -15.67 -1.03
N GLY A 76 0.03 -16.08 -1.78
CA GLY A 76 -1.13 -16.78 -1.22
C GLY A 76 -2.15 -15.88 -0.52
N ARG A 77 -2.04 -14.56 -0.66
CA ARG A 77 -2.99 -13.56 -0.13
C ARG A 77 -3.69 -12.84 -1.28
N LYS A 78 -4.96 -12.50 -1.08
CA LYS A 78 -5.70 -11.68 -2.04
C LYS A 78 -5.48 -10.19 -1.72
N VAL A 79 -4.81 -9.49 -2.62
CA VAL A 79 -4.51 -8.06 -2.50
C VAL A 79 -5.78 -7.25 -2.71
N VAL A 80 -5.99 -6.25 -1.85
CA VAL A 80 -7.02 -5.22 -2.04
C VAL A 80 -6.31 -3.92 -2.40
N ALA A 81 -6.59 -3.39 -3.59
CA ALA A 81 -6.00 -2.14 -4.07
C ALA A 81 -7.11 -1.12 -4.31
N GLU A 82 -7.02 0.03 -3.65
CA GLU A 82 -8.10 1.02 -3.61
C GLU A 82 -7.54 2.46 -3.64
N VAL A 83 -8.38 3.41 -4.05
CA VAL A 83 -8.05 4.83 -3.92
C VAL A 83 -7.99 5.17 -2.43
N TYR A 84 -6.99 5.94 -2.04
CA TYR A 84 -6.91 6.54 -0.71
C TYR A 84 -7.15 8.04 -0.85
N ASP A 85 -7.76 8.64 0.16
CA ASP A 85 -8.05 10.07 0.16
C ASP A 85 -6.75 10.89 0.13
N GLN A 86 -6.61 11.75 -0.88
CA GLN A 86 -5.37 12.50 -1.10
C GLN A 86 -5.11 13.50 0.04
N GLU A 87 -6.14 14.18 0.54
CA GLU A 87 -6.00 15.16 1.62
C GLU A 87 -5.53 14.49 2.92
N ARG A 88 -6.05 13.30 3.24
CA ARG A 88 -5.55 12.50 4.37
C ARG A 88 -4.09 12.10 4.18
N PHE A 89 -3.74 11.60 2.99
CA PHE A 89 -2.36 11.19 2.69
C PHE A 89 -1.37 12.36 2.82
N ASP A 90 -1.71 13.51 2.25
CA ASP A 90 -0.89 14.73 2.30
C ASP A 90 -0.67 15.21 3.74
N ASN A 91 -1.69 15.06 4.59
CA ASN A 91 -1.63 15.38 6.02
C ASN A 91 -1.04 14.25 6.88
N SER A 92 -0.49 13.20 6.27
CA SER A 92 0.05 12.02 6.96
C SER A 92 -0.96 11.27 7.86
N ASP A 93 -2.26 11.45 7.60
CA ASP A 93 -3.30 10.60 8.15
C ASP A 93 -3.41 9.33 7.28
N LEU A 94 -2.86 8.24 7.80
CA LEU A 94 -2.82 6.91 7.15
C LEU A 94 -3.81 5.91 7.79
N SER A 95 -4.72 6.41 8.64
CA SER A 95 -5.58 5.58 9.50
C SER A 95 -6.83 5.01 8.81
N ALA A 96 -7.24 5.59 7.67
CA ALA A 96 -8.48 5.19 6.99
C ALA A 96 -8.40 3.82 6.27
#